data_AF-A0A7C7C028-F1
#
_entry.id   AF-A0A7C7C028-F1
#
_cell.length_a   1.000
_cell.length_b   1.000
_cell.length_c   1.000
_cell.angle_alpha   90.00
_cell.angle_beta   90.00
_cell.angle_gamma   90.00
#
_symmetry.space_group_name_H-M   'P 1'
#
loop_
_entity.id
_entity.type
_entity.pdbx_description
1 polymer ?
#
loop_
_entity_poly.entity_id
_entity_poly.type
_entity_poly.pdbx_seq_one_letter_code
_entity_poly.pdbx_strand_id
1 'polypeptide(L)'
;MIIVIPMAGVGQRFLDAGYNKPKYKLSLAGSSVFSYAVQSFEAYFKKNSFLFIHRAEEGIERFIISECEALGVESPILVELSEVTRGQAETVAKGLEAAKIGDKVSIAIFNIDTFRPRFNFPHQFDLDKIDGYLEVFRGSGTNWSYVRSIAPDTCRVVETAEKVQISDLCCTGLYYFREAGKFKKAFEMHVDDNPSGELYVAPLYNHLIKTGADIFYHEIQLNEVTFCGIPEEYQLLKQHWENRNE
;
A
#
# COMPACT_ATOMS: atom_id res chain seq x y z
N MET A 1 4.90 -15.52 1.89
CA MET A 1 4.14 -14.26 1.78
C MET A 1 4.82 -13.35 0.78
N ILE A 2 4.05 -12.56 0.04
CA ILE A 2 4.54 -11.58 -0.94
C ILE A 2 4.18 -10.16 -0.49
N ILE A 3 5.13 -9.23 -0.58
CA ILE A 3 4.88 -7.80 -0.41
C ILE A 3 4.57 -7.22 -1.79
N VAL A 4 3.38 -6.64 -1.95
CA VAL A 4 2.86 -6.16 -3.23
C VAL A 4 2.86 -4.64 -3.23
N ILE A 5 3.62 -4.04 -4.15
CA ILE A 5 3.78 -2.60 -4.28
C ILE A 5 3.16 -2.12 -5.60
N PRO A 6 1.87 -1.77 -5.61
CA PRO A 6 1.22 -1.15 -6.77
C PRO A 6 1.68 0.30 -6.94
N MET A 7 2.31 0.58 -8.08
CA MET A 7 2.88 1.88 -8.44
C MET A 7 2.54 2.28 -9.90
N ALA A 8 1.44 1.74 -10.44
CA ALA A 8 0.96 2.02 -11.79
C ALA A 8 0.13 3.31 -11.94
N GLY A 9 -0.08 4.06 -10.84
CA GLY A 9 -0.86 5.31 -10.86
C GLY A 9 -0.17 6.43 -11.64
N VAL A 10 -0.98 7.30 -12.27
CA VAL A 10 -0.48 8.41 -13.11
C VAL A 10 0.23 9.49 -12.29
N GLY A 11 -0.18 9.70 -11.03
CA GLY A 11 0.38 10.75 -10.19
C GLY A 11 -0.01 12.16 -10.64
N GLN A 12 -1.25 12.36 -11.10
CA GLN A 12 -1.73 13.61 -11.70
C GLN A 12 -1.40 14.87 -10.86
N ARG A 13 -1.54 14.80 -9.53
CA ARG A 13 -1.20 15.93 -8.64
C ARG A 13 0.25 16.40 -8.77
N PHE A 14 1.19 15.49 -9.00
CA PHE A 14 2.60 15.84 -9.25
C PHE A 14 2.79 16.40 -10.66
N LEU A 15 2.09 15.88 -11.67
CA LEU A 15 2.13 16.47 -13.02
C LEU A 15 1.60 17.91 -13.01
N ASP A 16 0.47 18.15 -12.34
CA ASP A 16 -0.16 19.47 -12.21
C ASP A 16 0.72 20.47 -11.45
N ALA A 17 1.51 19.97 -10.49
CA ALA A 17 2.50 20.77 -9.76
C ALA A 17 3.82 20.99 -10.54
N GLY A 18 3.92 20.53 -11.78
CA GLY A 18 5.05 20.80 -12.68
C GLY A 18 6.19 19.77 -12.62
N TYR A 19 6.00 18.62 -11.97
CA TYR A 19 6.99 17.55 -11.99
C TYR A 19 6.92 16.77 -13.32
N ASN A 20 8.09 16.51 -13.89
CA ASN A 20 8.23 15.77 -15.16
C ASN A 20 8.62 14.29 -14.97
N LYS A 21 8.73 13.83 -13.72
CA LYS A 21 9.04 12.45 -13.35
C LYS A 21 7.94 11.91 -12.45
N PRO A 22 7.65 10.60 -12.50
CA PRO A 22 6.81 9.96 -11.49
C PRO A 22 7.32 10.21 -10.08
N LYS A 23 6.41 10.38 -9.11
CA LYS A 23 6.75 10.74 -7.72
C LYS A 23 7.77 9.81 -7.08
N TYR A 24 7.69 8.51 -7.34
CA TYR A 24 8.58 7.50 -6.78
C TYR A 24 10.03 7.62 -7.29
N LYS A 25 10.26 8.31 -8.42
CA LYS A 25 11.60 8.63 -8.95
C LYS A 25 12.16 9.96 -8.42
N LEU A 26 11.40 10.71 -7.63
CA LEU A 26 11.86 11.98 -7.06
C LEU A 26 12.88 11.72 -5.95
N SER A 27 13.87 12.62 -5.84
CA SER A 27 14.95 12.52 -4.86
C SER A 27 14.60 13.26 -3.57
N LEU A 28 14.84 12.62 -2.44
CA LEU A 28 14.62 13.12 -1.10
C LEU A 28 15.89 12.78 -0.28
N ALA A 29 16.62 13.79 0.22
CA ALA A 29 17.97 13.66 0.84
C ALA A 29 18.90 12.58 0.24
N GLY A 30 19.01 12.56 -1.09
CA GLY A 30 19.97 11.68 -1.78
C GLY A 30 19.46 10.26 -2.07
N SER A 31 18.28 9.88 -1.60
CA SER A 31 17.61 8.62 -1.99
C SER A 31 16.28 8.91 -2.71
N SER A 32 15.74 7.93 -3.42
CA SER A 32 14.45 8.12 -4.10
C SER A 32 13.27 7.93 -3.14
N VAL A 33 12.10 8.50 -3.47
CA VAL A 33 10.84 8.20 -2.76
C VAL A 33 10.54 6.69 -2.80
N PHE A 34 10.85 6.02 -3.91
CA PHE A 34 10.78 4.55 -4.01
C PHE A 34 11.62 3.88 -2.91
N SER A 35 12.88 4.30 -2.76
CA SER A 35 13.80 3.73 -1.79
C SER A 35 13.27 3.86 -0.37
N TYR A 36 12.75 5.02 0.03
CA TYR A 36 12.17 5.19 1.37
C TYR A 36 10.94 4.34 1.62
N ALA A 37 10.06 4.21 0.62
CA ALA A 37 8.87 3.36 0.75
C ALA A 37 9.26 1.89 0.91
N VAL A 38 10.18 1.38 0.07
CA VAL A 38 10.60 -0.03 0.09
C VAL A 38 11.46 -0.35 1.31
N GLN A 39 12.33 0.57 1.75
CA GLN A 39 13.16 0.41 2.95
C GLN A 39 12.35 0.19 4.22
N SER A 40 11.07 0.57 4.24
CA SER A 40 10.13 0.19 5.31
C SER A 40 10.23 -1.30 5.65
N PHE A 41 10.39 -2.16 4.64
CA PHE A 41 10.41 -3.62 4.76
C PHE A 41 11.82 -4.22 4.84
N GLU A 42 12.84 -3.47 5.29
CA GLU A 42 14.22 -3.96 5.39
C GLU A 42 14.36 -5.31 6.12
N ALA A 43 13.56 -5.53 7.16
CA ALA A 43 13.54 -6.76 7.94
C ALA A 43 13.08 -8.01 7.16
N TYR A 44 12.54 -7.81 5.95
CA TYR A 44 11.88 -8.80 5.10
C TYR A 44 12.56 -9.00 3.74
N PHE A 45 13.57 -8.22 3.37
CA PHE A 45 14.25 -8.31 2.06
C PHE A 45 14.78 -9.70 1.71
N LYS A 46 15.22 -10.47 2.72
CA LYS A 46 15.72 -11.84 2.55
C LYS A 46 14.72 -12.93 2.93
N LYS A 47 13.50 -12.55 3.35
CA LYS A 47 12.48 -13.47 3.88
C LYS A 47 11.24 -13.55 3.00
N ASN A 48 11.01 -12.52 2.18
CA ASN A 48 9.79 -12.34 1.42
C ASN A 48 10.10 -11.93 -0.01
N SER A 49 9.28 -12.40 -0.94
CA SER A 49 9.30 -11.90 -2.31
C SER A 49 8.59 -10.55 -2.40
N PHE A 50 9.07 -9.69 -3.28
CA PHE A 50 8.47 -8.40 -3.58
C PHE A 50 7.90 -8.42 -4.99
N LEU A 51 6.65 -7.99 -5.14
CA LEU A 51 5.97 -7.81 -6.42
C LEU A 51 5.74 -6.32 -6.65
N PHE A 52 6.43 -5.75 -7.62
CA PHE A 52 6.23 -4.37 -8.06
C PHE A 52 5.35 -4.36 -9.30
N ILE A 53 4.23 -3.65 -9.22
CA ILE A 53 3.27 -3.55 -10.33
C ILE A 53 3.30 -2.13 -10.83
N HIS A 54 3.80 -1.94 -12.04
CA HIS A 54 4.04 -0.61 -12.61
C HIS A 54 3.34 -0.45 -13.95
N ARG A 55 3.22 0.80 -14.40
CA ARG A 55 2.78 1.10 -15.77
C ARG A 55 3.97 1.01 -16.72
N ALA A 56 3.71 0.72 -17.99
CA ALA A 56 4.71 0.88 -19.04
C ALA A 56 5.31 2.30 -19.04
N GLU A 57 6.63 2.38 -18.89
CA GLU A 57 7.41 3.62 -18.94
C GLU A 57 8.86 3.28 -19.27
N GLU A 58 9.49 4.07 -20.13
CA GLU A 58 10.88 3.84 -20.53
C GLU A 58 11.82 3.81 -19.31
N GLY A 59 12.60 2.72 -19.21
CA GLY A 59 13.61 2.54 -18.17
C GLY A 59 13.08 2.31 -16.76
N ILE A 60 11.77 2.10 -16.56
CA ILE A 60 11.19 1.89 -15.23
C ILE A 60 11.67 0.60 -14.58
N GLU A 61 11.73 -0.52 -15.31
CA GLU A 61 12.21 -1.79 -14.75
C GLU A 61 13.68 -1.69 -14.34
N ARG A 62 14.52 -1.05 -15.16
CA ARG A 62 15.93 -0.80 -14.83
C ARG A 62 16.06 0.06 -13.57
N PHE A 63 15.20 1.07 -13.42
CA PHE A 63 15.14 1.88 -12.19
C PHE A 63 14.77 1.02 -10.98
N ILE A 64 13.68 0.24 -11.06
CA ILE A 64 13.21 -0.59 -9.94
C ILE A 64 14.29 -1.61 -9.55
N ILE A 65 14.91 -2.30 -10.52
CA ILE A 65 15.97 -3.27 -10.28
C ILE A 65 17.16 -2.61 -9.58
N SER A 66 17.63 -1.47 -10.10
CA SER A 66 18.78 -0.75 -9.52
C SER A 66 18.52 -0.29 -8.09
N GLU A 67 17.31 0.20 -7.78
CA GLU A 67 16.95 0.60 -6.42
C GLU A 67 16.82 -0.62 -5.50
N CYS A 68 16.22 -1.72 -5.97
CA CYS A 68 16.12 -2.97 -5.23
C CYS A 68 17.51 -3.55 -4.91
N GLU A 69 18.43 -3.57 -5.89
CA GLU A 69 19.81 -4.02 -5.70
C GLU A 69 20.55 -3.16 -4.65
N ALA A 70 20.39 -1.83 -4.70
CA ALA A 70 20.99 -0.92 -3.73
C ALA A 70 20.46 -1.14 -2.30
N LEU A 71 19.18 -1.52 -2.16
CA LEU A 71 18.55 -1.84 -0.89
C LEU A 71 18.85 -3.28 -0.40
N GLY A 72 19.30 -4.17 -1.29
CA GLY A 72 19.49 -5.60 -0.98
C GLY A 72 18.21 -6.44 -1.09
N VAL A 73 17.23 -5.98 -1.88
CA VAL A 73 16.05 -6.78 -2.27
C VAL A 73 16.45 -7.71 -3.41
N GLU A 74 16.48 -9.01 -3.14
CA GLU A 74 16.88 -10.03 -4.12
C GLU A 74 15.71 -10.43 -5.03
N SER A 75 15.95 -10.48 -6.34
CA SER A 75 15.02 -10.99 -7.36
C SER A 75 13.58 -10.45 -7.26
N PRO A 76 13.38 -9.11 -7.38
CA PRO A 76 12.04 -8.53 -7.39
C PRO A 76 11.22 -9.06 -8.57
N ILE A 77 9.95 -9.40 -8.32
CA ILE A 77 8.99 -9.73 -9.38
C ILE A 77 8.46 -8.41 -9.93
N LEU A 78 8.61 -8.19 -11.23
CA LEU A 78 8.10 -7.02 -11.91
C LEU A 78 6.92 -7.42 -12.79
N VAL A 79 5.83 -6.66 -12.69
CA VAL A 79 4.70 -6.77 -13.61
C VAL A 79 4.42 -5.40 -14.19
N GLU A 80 4.53 -5.33 -15.52
CA GLU A 80 4.09 -4.17 -16.29
C GLU A 80 2.59 -4.28 -16.64
N LEU A 81 1.87 -3.18 -16.45
CA LEU A 81 0.50 -2.99 -16.94
C LEU A 81 0.51 -2.02 -18.13
N SER A 82 -0.12 -2.44 -19.23
CA SER A 82 -0.25 -1.64 -20.45
C SER A 82 -1.29 -0.52 -20.36
N GLU A 83 -2.22 -0.62 -19.40
CA GLU A 83 -3.36 0.29 -19.27
C GLU A 83 -3.46 0.89 -17.87
N VAL A 84 -4.04 2.09 -17.79
CA VAL A 84 -4.39 2.71 -16.52
C VAL A 84 -5.55 1.93 -15.90
N THR A 85 -5.38 1.51 -14.64
CA THR A 85 -6.42 0.82 -13.87
C THR A 85 -7.33 1.82 -13.15
N ARG A 86 -8.54 1.40 -12.77
CA ARG A 86 -9.49 2.22 -11.99
C ARG A 86 -9.06 2.44 -10.53
N GLY A 87 -7.97 1.84 -10.07
CA GLY A 87 -7.43 2.08 -8.74
C GLY A 87 -6.45 1.02 -8.29
N GLN A 88 -5.96 1.18 -7.06
CA GLN A 88 -4.95 0.30 -6.47
C GLN A 88 -5.41 -1.16 -6.40
N ALA A 89 -6.69 -1.41 -6.11
CA ALA A 89 -7.22 -2.78 -6.03
C ALA A 89 -7.16 -3.48 -7.40
N GLU A 90 -7.52 -2.78 -8.48
CA GLU A 90 -7.42 -3.34 -9.84
C GLU A 90 -5.96 -3.52 -10.28
N THR A 91 -5.07 -2.58 -9.94
CA THR A 91 -3.63 -2.76 -10.15
C THR A 91 -3.13 -4.05 -9.49
N VAL A 92 -3.48 -4.27 -8.22
CA VAL A 92 -3.07 -5.47 -7.48
C VAL A 92 -3.67 -6.74 -8.09
N ALA A 93 -4.96 -6.75 -8.42
CA ALA A 93 -5.62 -7.91 -9.02
C ALA A 93 -4.93 -8.34 -10.32
N LYS A 94 -4.74 -7.39 -11.26
CA LYS A 94 -4.03 -7.64 -12.52
C LYS A 94 -2.58 -8.09 -12.30
N GLY A 95 -1.89 -7.49 -11.34
CA GLY A 95 -0.52 -7.85 -10.99
C GLY A 95 -0.39 -9.28 -10.44
N LEU A 96 -1.29 -9.69 -9.54
CA LEU A 96 -1.33 -11.04 -8.99
C LEU A 96 -1.62 -12.09 -10.06
N GLU A 97 -2.52 -11.77 -11.00
CA GLU A 97 -2.85 -12.64 -12.14
C GLU A 97 -1.64 -12.81 -13.08
N ALA A 98 -1.04 -11.70 -13.52
CA ALA A 98 0.10 -11.72 -14.44
C ALA A 98 1.33 -12.43 -13.83
N ALA A 99 1.59 -12.22 -12.53
CA ALA A 99 2.64 -12.92 -11.79
C ALA A 99 2.28 -14.38 -11.42
N LYS A 100 1.06 -14.85 -11.75
CA LYS A 100 0.55 -16.19 -11.45
C LYS A 100 0.61 -16.54 -9.96
N ILE A 101 0.27 -15.59 -9.10
CA ILE A 101 0.27 -15.80 -7.65
C ILE A 101 -0.88 -16.71 -7.25
N GLY A 102 -0.55 -17.82 -6.59
CA GLY A 102 -1.52 -18.81 -6.12
C GLY A 102 -2.39 -18.27 -4.97
N ASP A 103 -3.62 -18.77 -4.88
CA ASP A 103 -4.64 -18.23 -3.97
C ASP A 103 -4.30 -18.37 -2.48
N LYS A 104 -3.53 -19.40 -2.10
CA LYS A 104 -3.11 -19.65 -0.72
C LYS A 104 -1.92 -18.80 -0.26
N VAL A 105 -1.38 -17.94 -1.13
CA VAL A 105 -0.24 -17.08 -0.80
C VAL A 105 -0.74 -15.87 -0.03
N SER A 106 -0.19 -15.61 1.17
CA SER A 106 -0.46 -14.35 1.88
C SER A 106 0.18 -13.16 1.19
N ILE A 107 -0.52 -12.04 1.19
CA ILE A 107 -0.07 -10.79 0.57
C ILE A 107 -0.15 -9.63 1.56
N ALA A 108 0.84 -8.75 1.51
CA ALA A 108 0.81 -7.45 2.16
C ALA A 108 0.92 -6.37 1.07
N ILE A 109 -0.14 -5.60 0.88
CA ILE A 109 -0.19 -4.52 -0.11
C ILE A 109 0.30 -3.25 0.57
N PHE A 110 1.21 -2.52 -0.08
CA PHE A 110 1.70 -1.23 0.40
C PHE A 110 1.94 -0.26 -0.75
N ASN A 111 1.52 0.98 -0.58
CA ASN A 111 1.67 2.06 -1.56
C ASN A 111 3.11 2.62 -1.59
N ILE A 112 3.52 3.17 -2.74
CA ILE A 112 4.88 3.70 -2.96
C ILE A 112 5.10 5.14 -2.45
N ASP A 113 4.13 5.70 -1.74
CA ASP A 113 4.12 7.08 -1.24
C ASP A 113 3.90 7.16 0.27
N THR A 114 4.14 6.07 0.98
CA THR A 114 4.14 6.01 2.45
C THR A 114 5.44 5.38 2.93
N PHE A 115 6.02 5.93 3.98
CA PHE A 115 7.24 5.41 4.62
C PHE A 115 6.89 4.89 6.01
N ARG A 116 7.23 3.63 6.29
CA ARG A 116 6.97 2.90 7.53
C ARG A 116 8.31 2.37 8.07
N PRO A 117 9.20 3.26 8.55
CA PRO A 117 10.57 2.89 8.89
C PRO A 117 10.61 1.80 9.95
N ARG A 118 11.45 0.78 9.73
CA ARG A 118 11.60 -0.39 10.63
C ARG A 118 10.29 -1.15 10.85
N PHE A 119 9.44 -1.23 9.81
CA PHE A 119 8.19 -1.96 9.88
C PHE A 119 8.42 -3.41 10.31
N ASN A 120 7.56 -3.86 11.23
CA ASN A 120 7.40 -5.26 11.56
C ASN A 120 5.91 -5.59 11.59
N PHE A 121 5.54 -6.77 11.08
CA PHE A 121 4.20 -7.29 11.24
C PHE A 121 3.83 -7.38 12.73
N PRO A 122 2.59 -7.02 13.10
CA PRO A 122 2.18 -6.90 14.49
C PRO A 122 2.20 -8.24 15.21
N HIS A 123 3.05 -8.37 16.24
CA HIS A 123 3.23 -9.61 17.01
C HIS A 123 1.98 -10.06 17.77
N GLN A 124 1.03 -9.15 18.02
CA GLN A 124 -0.23 -9.45 18.69
C GLN A 124 -1.18 -10.30 17.85
N PHE A 125 -0.94 -10.40 16.54
CA PHE A 125 -1.74 -11.22 15.64
C PHE A 125 -0.99 -12.46 15.21
N ASP A 126 -1.68 -13.60 15.25
CA ASP A 126 -1.26 -14.80 14.56
C ASP A 126 -1.72 -14.69 13.10
N LEU A 127 -0.82 -14.28 12.22
CA LEU A 127 -1.11 -14.05 10.80
C LEU A 127 -1.58 -15.32 10.07
N ASP A 128 -1.29 -16.50 10.61
CA ASP A 128 -1.77 -17.76 10.04
C ASP A 128 -3.23 -18.05 10.43
N LYS A 129 -3.79 -17.33 11.41
CA LYS A 129 -5.16 -17.51 11.90
C LYS A 129 -6.14 -16.43 11.44
N ILE A 130 -5.72 -15.16 11.44
CA ILE A 130 -6.60 -14.06 11.04
C ILE A 130 -6.75 -14.00 9.52
N ASP A 131 -7.85 -13.42 9.01
CA ASP A 131 -8.09 -13.35 7.57
C ASP A 131 -7.46 -12.14 6.91
N GLY A 132 -7.28 -11.06 7.68
CA GLY A 132 -6.59 -9.87 7.23
C GLY A 132 -6.51 -8.82 8.32
N TYR A 133 -5.66 -7.81 8.09
CA TYR A 133 -5.67 -6.63 8.92
C TYR A 133 -5.36 -5.36 8.13
N LEU A 134 -5.86 -4.24 8.63
CA LEU A 134 -5.54 -2.90 8.13
C LEU A 134 -4.66 -2.20 9.15
N GLU A 135 -3.54 -1.64 8.71
CA GLU A 135 -2.76 -0.77 9.57
C GLU A 135 -3.35 0.64 9.58
N VAL A 136 -3.50 1.21 10.77
CA VAL A 136 -4.17 2.49 10.97
C VAL A 136 -3.40 3.39 11.92
N PHE A 137 -3.65 4.69 11.83
CA PHE A 137 -3.20 5.69 12.79
C PHE A 137 -4.38 6.59 13.15
N ARG A 138 -4.27 7.32 14.28
CA ARG A 138 -5.28 8.32 14.62
C ARG A 138 -5.09 9.60 13.82
N GLY A 139 -6.10 9.93 13.03
CA GLY A 139 -6.08 11.09 12.15
C GLY A 139 -7.48 11.62 11.86
N SER A 140 -7.53 12.69 11.05
CA SER A 140 -8.77 13.31 10.60
C SER A 140 -8.61 13.90 9.20
N GLY A 141 -9.70 14.01 8.45
CA GLY A 141 -9.72 14.62 7.13
C GLY A 141 -10.69 13.93 6.17
N THR A 142 -10.64 14.27 4.89
CA THR A 142 -11.52 13.68 3.87
C THR A 142 -10.78 12.80 2.87
N ASN A 143 -9.46 12.69 2.99
CA ASN A 143 -8.59 12.06 2.00
C ASN A 143 -8.07 10.66 2.40
N TRP A 144 -8.65 10.04 3.43
CA TRP A 144 -8.22 8.75 3.95
C TRP A 144 -9.26 7.65 3.72
N SER A 145 -8.80 6.41 3.71
CA SER A 145 -9.65 5.26 4.03
C SER A 145 -9.76 5.12 5.55
N TYR A 146 -10.92 4.70 6.04
CA TYR A 146 -11.25 4.64 7.45
C TYR A 146 -11.67 3.24 7.86
N VAL A 147 -11.45 2.92 9.14
CA VAL A 147 -11.85 1.66 9.78
C VAL A 147 -12.77 1.95 10.95
N ARG A 148 -13.93 1.30 11.03
CA ARG A 148 -14.76 1.28 12.25
C ARG A 148 -14.60 -0.06 12.97
N SER A 149 -14.44 0.02 14.28
CA SER A 149 -14.42 -1.14 15.17
C SER A 149 -15.70 -1.24 15.99
N ILE A 150 -16.09 -2.46 16.36
CA ILE A 150 -17.23 -2.69 17.26
C ILE A 150 -16.91 -2.24 18.70
N ALA A 151 -15.67 -2.46 19.12
CA ALA A 151 -15.18 -2.13 20.45
C ALA A 151 -13.64 -1.98 20.37
N PRO A 152 -13.07 -0.84 20.81
CA PRO A 152 -11.65 -0.53 20.63
C PRO A 152 -10.68 -1.56 21.20
N ASP A 153 -11.08 -2.28 22.24
CA ASP A 153 -10.31 -3.32 22.94
C ASP A 153 -10.15 -4.62 22.13
N THR A 154 -11.06 -4.90 21.20
CA THR A 154 -11.02 -6.13 20.39
C THR A 154 -10.15 -6.02 19.14
N CYS A 155 -9.84 -4.78 18.72
CA CYS A 155 -9.25 -4.47 17.42
C CYS A 155 -10.01 -5.03 16.20
N ARG A 156 -11.25 -5.55 16.37
CA ARG A 156 -12.02 -6.18 15.30
C ARG A 156 -12.64 -5.12 14.41
N VAL A 157 -12.50 -5.26 13.10
CA VAL A 157 -13.08 -4.34 12.10
C VAL A 157 -14.47 -4.80 11.74
N VAL A 158 -15.42 -3.86 11.73
CA VAL A 158 -16.80 -4.11 11.29
C VAL A 158 -17.17 -3.37 10.02
N GLU A 159 -16.44 -2.31 9.68
CA GLU A 159 -16.66 -1.54 8.47
C GLU A 159 -15.39 -0.81 8.04
N THR A 160 -15.24 -0.66 6.74
CA THR A 160 -14.24 0.20 6.10
C THR A 160 -14.94 1.18 5.17
N ALA A 161 -14.41 2.39 5.03
CA ALA A 161 -14.95 3.38 4.08
C ALA A 161 -13.83 4.20 3.43
N GLU A 162 -13.98 4.50 2.15
CA GLU A 162 -13.04 5.35 1.41
C GLU A 162 -13.57 6.79 1.36
N LYS A 163 -12.75 7.78 1.73
CA LYS A 163 -13.08 9.22 1.70
C LYS A 163 -14.33 9.63 2.49
N VAL A 164 -14.84 8.75 3.34
CA VAL A 164 -15.97 8.99 4.25
C VAL A 164 -15.49 8.71 5.66
N GLN A 165 -15.40 9.76 6.48
CA GLN A 165 -14.91 9.66 7.84
C GLN A 165 -15.93 8.94 8.74
N ILE A 166 -15.75 7.63 8.91
CA ILE A 166 -16.59 6.77 9.76
C ILE A 166 -16.03 6.56 11.17
N SER A 167 -14.81 7.04 11.43
CA SER A 167 -14.05 6.97 12.69
C SER A 167 -12.85 7.95 12.63
N ASP A 168 -11.96 7.90 13.63
CA ASP A 168 -10.64 8.56 13.63
C ASP A 168 -9.48 7.60 13.26
N LEU A 169 -9.78 6.36 12.87
CA LEU A 169 -8.79 5.35 12.48
C LEU A 169 -8.57 5.41 10.96
N CYS A 170 -7.54 6.14 10.54
CA CYS A 170 -7.15 6.32 9.14
C CYS A 170 -6.19 5.21 8.71
N CYS A 171 -6.41 4.59 7.55
CA CYS A 171 -5.51 3.59 6.98
C CYS A 171 -4.19 4.23 6.54
N THR A 172 -3.07 3.56 6.82
CA THR A 172 -1.73 4.00 6.38
C THR A 172 -1.46 3.70 4.91
N GLY A 173 -2.23 2.78 4.32
CA GLY A 173 -1.96 2.20 3.00
C GLY A 173 -1.35 0.80 3.05
N LEU A 174 -1.12 0.25 4.26
CA LEU A 174 -0.74 -1.14 4.47
C LEU A 174 -1.97 -2.03 4.71
N TYR A 175 -2.14 -3.01 3.84
CA TYR A 175 -3.28 -3.94 3.86
C TYR A 175 -2.78 -5.39 3.78
N TYR A 176 -3.11 -6.19 4.78
CA TYR A 176 -2.74 -7.61 4.80
C TYR A 176 -3.93 -8.52 4.51
N PHE A 177 -3.73 -9.48 3.61
CA PHE A 177 -4.66 -10.58 3.36
C PHE A 177 -3.92 -11.90 3.56
N ARG A 178 -4.48 -12.79 4.39
CA ARG A 178 -3.89 -14.11 4.62
C ARG A 178 -3.78 -14.95 3.36
N GLU A 179 -4.71 -14.75 2.43
CA GLU A 179 -4.79 -15.49 1.17
C GLU A 179 -5.10 -14.53 0.02
N ALA A 180 -4.27 -14.55 -1.03
CA ALA A 180 -4.51 -13.81 -2.27
C ALA A 180 -5.87 -14.17 -2.90
N GLY A 181 -6.37 -15.39 -2.72
CA GLY A 181 -7.70 -15.80 -3.19
C GLY A 181 -8.83 -15.02 -2.52
N LYS A 182 -8.68 -14.66 -1.23
CA LYS A 182 -9.66 -13.81 -0.54
C LYS A 182 -9.66 -12.40 -1.10
N PHE A 183 -8.48 -11.85 -1.37
CA PHE A 183 -8.35 -10.57 -2.05
C PHE A 183 -9.02 -10.60 -3.43
N LYS A 184 -8.70 -11.59 -4.28
CA LYS A 184 -9.25 -11.72 -5.65
C LYS A 184 -10.78 -11.81 -5.64
N LYS A 185 -11.34 -12.67 -4.77
CA LYS A 185 -12.79 -12.82 -4.64
C LYS A 185 -13.46 -11.54 -4.13
N ALA A 186 -12.89 -10.89 -3.13
CA ALA A 186 -13.42 -9.62 -2.63
C ALA A 186 -13.34 -8.51 -3.68
N PHE A 187 -12.28 -8.51 -4.50
CA PHE A 187 -12.13 -7.61 -5.63
C PHE A 187 -13.21 -7.83 -6.70
N GLU A 188 -13.46 -9.07 -7.12
CA GLU A 188 -14.53 -9.41 -8.09
C GLU A 188 -15.89 -8.91 -7.60
N MET A 189 -16.26 -9.22 -6.35
CA MET A 189 -17.50 -8.74 -5.73
C MET A 189 -17.57 -7.21 -5.70
N HIS A 190 -16.45 -6.53 -5.49
CA HIS A 190 -16.40 -5.07 -5.44
C HIS A 190 -16.54 -4.42 -6.81
N VAL A 191 -15.97 -5.05 -7.86
CA VAL A 191 -16.13 -4.60 -9.24
C VAL A 191 -17.60 -4.67 -9.67
N ASP A 192 -18.30 -5.75 -9.32
CA ASP A 192 -19.73 -5.91 -9.64
C ASP A 192 -20.60 -4.85 -8.95
N ASP A 193 -20.31 -4.52 -7.69
CA ASP A 193 -21.01 -3.48 -6.93
C ASP A 193 -20.67 -2.05 -7.42
N ASN A 194 -19.51 -1.85 -8.07
CA ASN A 194 -18.97 -0.53 -8.43
C ASN A 194 -18.47 -0.50 -9.89
N PRO A 195 -19.34 -0.71 -10.90
CA PRO A 195 -18.92 -0.94 -12.28
C PRO A 195 -18.15 0.24 -12.90
N SER A 196 -18.43 1.47 -12.47
CA SER A 196 -17.81 2.70 -12.97
C SER A 196 -17.00 3.48 -11.92
N GLY A 197 -16.81 2.92 -10.72
CA GLY A 197 -16.13 3.57 -9.61
C GLY A 197 -14.61 3.38 -9.62
N GLU A 198 -13.91 4.23 -8.86
CA GLU A 198 -12.52 3.97 -8.49
C GLU A 198 -12.44 2.76 -7.54
N LEU A 199 -11.42 1.91 -7.72
CA LEU A 199 -11.30 0.63 -7.02
C LEU A 199 -10.18 0.68 -5.97
N TYR A 200 -10.57 0.91 -4.72
CA TYR A 200 -9.69 1.01 -3.55
C TYR A 200 -9.57 -0.32 -2.81
N VAL A 201 -8.46 -0.52 -2.09
CA VAL A 201 -8.22 -1.77 -1.35
C VAL A 201 -9.04 -1.84 -0.07
N ALA A 202 -9.16 -0.73 0.69
CA ALA A 202 -9.86 -0.74 1.96
C ALA A 202 -11.32 -1.22 1.87
N PRO A 203 -12.16 -0.76 0.92
CA PRO A 203 -13.54 -1.24 0.78
C PRO A 203 -13.69 -2.75 0.53
N LEU A 204 -12.65 -3.43 0.02
CA LEU A 204 -12.69 -4.88 -0.20
C LEU A 204 -12.91 -5.65 1.10
N TYR A 205 -12.42 -5.14 2.22
CA TYR A 205 -12.61 -5.77 3.53
C TYR A 205 -14.08 -5.88 3.93
N ASN A 206 -14.95 -4.98 3.46
CA ASN A 206 -16.39 -5.07 3.73
C ASN A 206 -16.99 -6.36 3.16
N HIS A 207 -16.52 -6.83 2.01
CA HIS A 207 -16.97 -8.09 1.42
C HIS A 207 -16.53 -9.28 2.25
N LEU A 208 -15.29 -9.26 2.74
CA LEU A 208 -14.77 -10.30 3.64
C LEU A 208 -15.54 -10.33 4.96
N ILE A 209 -15.76 -9.17 5.59
CA ILE A 209 -16.51 -9.03 6.85
C ILE A 209 -17.93 -9.56 6.70
N LYS A 210 -18.64 -9.22 5.60
CA LYS A 210 -19.98 -9.74 5.31
C LYS A 210 -20.04 -11.27 5.22
N THR A 211 -18.94 -11.91 4.83
CA THR A 211 -18.82 -13.38 4.76
C THR A 211 -18.31 -14.03 6.05
N GLY A 212 -18.17 -13.26 7.12
CA GLY A 212 -17.74 -13.74 8.44
C GLY A 212 -16.23 -13.83 8.64
N ALA A 213 -15.43 -13.20 7.76
CA ALA A 213 -13.98 -13.19 7.90
C ALA A 213 -13.51 -12.45 9.16
N ASP A 214 -12.42 -12.94 9.75
CA ASP A 214 -11.81 -12.32 10.94
C ASP A 214 -10.82 -11.22 10.52
N ILE A 215 -11.32 -9.99 10.44
CA ILE A 215 -10.56 -8.79 10.05
C ILE A 215 -10.26 -7.91 11.28
N PHE A 216 -9.01 -7.50 11.41
CA PHE A 216 -8.54 -6.65 12.51
C PHE A 216 -7.89 -5.36 12.01
N TYR A 217 -7.63 -4.43 12.92
CA TYR A 217 -6.74 -3.31 12.65
C TYR A 217 -5.55 -3.30 13.60
N HIS A 218 -4.42 -2.78 13.14
CA HIS A 218 -3.26 -2.50 13.97
C HIS A 218 -3.04 -0.99 14.04
N GLU A 219 -3.23 -0.41 15.22
CA GLU A 219 -2.99 1.02 15.44
C GLU A 219 -1.50 1.29 15.70
N ILE A 220 -0.96 2.25 14.96
CA ILE A 220 0.40 2.77 15.09
C ILE A 220 0.36 4.23 15.56
N GLN A 221 1.48 4.73 16.08
CA GLN A 221 1.65 6.14 16.36
C GLN A 221 1.94 6.92 15.08
N LEU A 222 1.49 8.18 15.02
CA LEU A 222 1.67 9.03 13.84
C LEU A 222 3.15 9.26 13.48
N ASN A 223 4.06 9.21 14.47
CA ASN A 223 5.49 9.35 14.25
C ASN A 223 6.16 8.08 13.67
N GLU A 224 5.42 6.97 13.53
CA GLU A 224 5.88 5.72 12.91
C GLU A 224 5.52 5.63 11.42
N VAL A 225 4.86 6.66 10.87
CA VAL A 225 4.48 6.73 9.46
C VAL A 225 4.77 8.11 8.90
N THR A 226 5.11 8.17 7.63
CA THR A 226 5.32 9.42 6.90
C THR A 226 4.68 9.31 5.53
N PHE A 227 3.92 10.32 5.14
CA PHE A 227 3.20 10.37 3.87
C PHE A 227 3.93 11.28 2.88
N CYS A 228 3.96 10.87 1.61
CA CYS A 228 4.58 11.57 0.50
C CYS A 228 3.70 11.44 -0.78
N GLY A 229 2.39 11.42 -0.58
CA GLY A 229 1.37 11.17 -1.61
C GLY A 229 0.98 12.41 -2.42
N ILE A 230 1.23 13.62 -1.89
CA ILE A 230 0.97 14.90 -2.57
C ILE A 230 2.23 15.80 -2.64
N PRO A 231 2.27 16.75 -3.59
CA PRO A 231 3.41 17.66 -3.75
C PRO A 231 3.79 18.43 -2.48
N GLU A 232 2.80 18.86 -1.70
CA GLU A 232 2.99 19.62 -0.45
C GLU A 232 3.74 18.78 0.60
N GLU A 233 3.34 17.51 0.77
CA GLU A 233 4.01 16.55 1.67
C GLU A 233 5.45 16.32 1.24
N TYR A 234 5.69 16.09 -0.06
CA TYR A 234 7.05 15.93 -0.60
C TYR A 234 7.93 17.16 -0.33
N GLN A 235 7.41 18.37 -0.54
CA GLN A 235 8.16 19.61 -0.30
C GLN A 235 8.47 19.82 1.19
N LEU A 236 7.51 19.54 2.08
CA LEU A 236 7.74 19.59 3.52
C LEU A 236 8.82 18.62 3.98
N LEU A 237 8.80 17.38 3.44
CA LEU A 237 9.82 16.39 3.74
C LEU A 237 11.21 16.83 3.25
N LYS A 238 11.27 17.41 2.05
CA LYS A 238 12.51 17.90 1.48
C LYS A 238 13.13 19.00 2.35
N GLN A 239 12.33 19.99 2.75
CA GLN A 239 12.79 21.08 3.63
C GLN A 239 13.24 20.57 5.00
N HIS A 240 12.47 19.66 5.60
CA HIS A 240 12.79 19.10 6.92
C HIS A 240 14.14 18.36 6.90
N TRP A 241 14.53 17.75 5.78
CA TRP A 241 15.82 17.06 5.67
C TRP A 241 16.97 17.95 5.27
N GLU A 242 16.73 19.00 4.49
CA GLU A 242 17.73 20.06 4.24
C GLU A 242 18.16 20.70 5.57
N ASN A 243 17.20 21.05 6.43
CA ASN A 243 17.45 21.67 7.74
C ASN A 243 18.12 20.75 8.78
N ARG A 244 18.16 19.42 8.56
CA ARG A 244 18.88 18.47 9.45
C ARG A 244 20.34 18.28 9.07
N ASN A 245 20.71 18.66 7.84
CA ASN A 245 22.06 18.51 7.30
C ASN A 245 22.84 19.84 7.31
N GLU A 246 22.25 20.91 7.83
CA GLU A 246 22.91 22.16 8.26
C GLU A 246 23.23 22.13 9.76
#